data_AF-A0A7Z1KKG8-F1
#
_entry.id   AF-A0A7Z1KKG8-F1
#
_cell.length_a   1.000
_cell.length_b   1.000
_cell.length_c   1.000
_cell.angle_alpha   90.00
_cell.angle_beta   90.00
_cell.angle_gamma   90.00
#
_symmetry.space_group_name_H-M   'P 1'
#
loop_
_entity.id
_entity.type
_entity.pdbx_description
1 polymer ?
#
loop_
_entity_poly.entity_id
_entity_poly.type
_entity_poly.pdbx_seq_one_letter_code
_entity_poly.pdbx_strand_id
1 'polypeptide(L)'
;CNAKNYIGDDTVVPVTSRDDLREKLAGRNSGGVFLTTIHKFTEDTELLSERSNIICISDEAHRSQVNLDQKVIVDKESGRVRKTYGFAKYLHDSLPLATYVGFTGTPIDATMDVFGVIVDRYTMTESVQDEITVRIVYEGRAAKVILDAGKLEEVEKYYEECA
;
A
#
# COMPACT_ATOMS: atom_id res chain seq x y z
N CYS A 1 -8.76 19.86 2.56
CA CYS A 1 -9.06 19.92 1.11
C CYS A 1 -10.09 18.83 0.81
N ASN A 2 -11.32 19.18 0.42
CA ASN A 2 -12.39 18.19 0.23
C ASN A 2 -12.46 17.83 -1.27
N ALA A 3 -12.09 16.60 -1.62
CA ALA A 3 -12.04 16.11 -3.00
C ALA A 3 -13.38 16.26 -3.75
N LYS A 4 -14.50 16.35 -3.00
CA LYS A 4 -15.84 16.60 -3.53
C LYS A 4 -15.95 17.84 -4.42
N ASN A 5 -15.19 18.90 -4.10
CA ASN A 5 -15.30 20.17 -4.81
C ASN A 5 -14.73 20.11 -6.25
N TYR A 6 -13.88 19.12 -6.55
CA TYR A 6 -13.22 19.02 -7.86
C TYR A 6 -13.97 18.13 -8.86
N ILE A 7 -14.84 17.24 -8.37
CA ILE A 7 -15.54 16.25 -9.21
C ILE A 7 -16.93 16.75 -9.62
N GLY A 8 -17.49 17.74 -8.90
CA GLY A 8 -18.73 18.42 -9.30
C GLY A 8 -19.99 17.56 -9.21
N ASP A 9 -19.95 16.45 -8.46
CA ASP A 9 -21.06 15.49 -8.40
C ASP A 9 -21.40 15.10 -6.95
N ASP A 10 -22.70 15.15 -6.61
CA ASP A 10 -23.27 14.77 -5.30
C ASP A 10 -23.15 13.27 -5.00
N THR A 11 -22.57 12.51 -5.93
CA THR A 11 -22.38 11.05 -5.87
C THR A 11 -21.09 10.60 -5.18
N VAL A 12 -20.18 11.52 -4.82
CA VAL A 12 -18.94 11.20 -4.11
C VAL A 12 -19.16 11.18 -2.59
N VAL A 13 -19.15 9.98 -2.01
CA VAL A 13 -19.46 9.79 -0.60
C VAL A 13 -18.24 9.24 0.13
N PRO A 14 -17.72 9.94 1.15
CA PRO A 14 -16.69 9.38 2.01
C PRO A 14 -17.32 8.26 2.82
N VAL A 15 -16.58 7.17 2.92
CA VAL A 15 -16.92 6.02 3.74
C VAL A 15 -16.18 6.14 5.05
N THR A 16 -16.89 6.05 6.18
CA THR A 16 -16.28 6.17 7.51
C THR A 16 -15.89 4.82 8.08
N SER A 17 -16.65 3.77 7.79
CA SER A 17 -16.41 2.39 8.24
C SER A 17 -16.79 1.36 7.17
N ARG A 18 -16.43 0.10 7.42
CA ARG A 18 -16.81 -1.03 6.58
C ARG A 18 -18.33 -1.21 6.52
N ASP A 19 -19.03 -1.09 7.65
CA ASP A 19 -20.49 -1.21 7.72
C ASP A 19 -21.19 -0.09 6.93
N ASP A 20 -20.65 1.13 7.01
CA ASP A 20 -21.15 2.27 6.23
C ASP A 20 -21.01 2.02 4.72
N LEU A 21 -19.92 1.38 4.27
CA LEU A 21 -19.80 0.96 2.87
C LEU A 21 -20.82 -0.13 2.52
N ARG A 22 -21.01 -1.13 3.39
CA ARG A 22 -21.97 -2.22 3.17
C ARG A 22 -23.37 -1.68 2.98
N GLU A 23 -23.83 -0.79 3.85
CA GLU A 23 -25.14 -0.15 3.74
C GLU A 23 -25.27 0.66 2.45
N LYS A 24 -24.23 1.43 2.10
CA LYS A 24 -24.21 2.23 0.87
C LYS A 24 -24.21 1.38 -0.41
N LEU A 25 -23.55 0.23 -0.39
CA LEU A 25 -23.53 -0.73 -1.51
C LEU A 25 -24.85 -1.51 -1.61
N ALA A 26 -25.45 -1.90 -0.48
CA ALA A 26 -26.72 -2.62 -0.44
C ALA A 26 -27.90 -1.73 -0.86
N GLY A 27 -27.89 -0.45 -0.47
CA GLY A 27 -28.97 0.50 -0.76
C GLY A 27 -29.01 1.08 -2.17
N ARG A 28 -28.05 0.73 -3.05
CA ARG A 28 -27.95 1.33 -4.40
C ARG A 28 -27.78 0.28 -5.48
N ASN A 29 -28.68 0.25 -6.46
CA ASN A 29 -28.59 -0.66 -7.61
C ASN A 29 -27.53 -0.26 -8.65
N SER A 30 -27.08 0.99 -8.70
CA SER A 30 -25.98 1.44 -9.56
C SER A 30 -25.62 2.89 -9.26
N GLY A 31 -24.36 3.26 -9.46
CA GLY A 31 -23.91 4.66 -9.36
C GLY A 31 -23.46 5.06 -7.95
N GLY A 32 -22.38 5.84 -7.91
CA GLY A 32 -21.74 6.31 -6.68
C GLY A 32 -20.23 6.12 -6.74
N VAL A 33 -19.50 7.10 -6.22
CA VAL A 33 -18.04 7.02 -6.04
C VAL A 33 -17.79 7.02 -4.54
N PHE A 34 -17.21 5.93 -4.04
CA PHE A 34 -16.95 5.78 -2.61
C PHE A 34 -15.46 5.99 -2.33
N LEU A 35 -15.16 7.02 -1.55
CA LEU A 35 -13.79 7.32 -1.14
C LEU A 35 -13.56 6.76 0.25
N THR A 36 -12.53 5.93 0.38
CA THR A 36 -12.22 5.22 1.62
C THR A 36 -10.73 4.99 1.73
N THR A 37 -10.26 4.82 2.95
CA THR A 37 -8.88 4.43 3.22
C THR A 37 -8.84 2.95 3.52
N ILE A 38 -7.75 2.32 3.07
CA ILE A 38 -7.51 0.89 3.24
C ILE A 38 -7.62 0.38 4.67
N HIS A 39 -7.19 1.18 5.65
CA HIS A 39 -7.22 0.82 7.07
C HIS A 39 -8.63 0.54 7.61
N LYS A 40 -9.69 0.95 6.89
CA LYS A 40 -11.08 0.68 7.27
C LYS A 40 -11.55 -0.73 6.90
N PHE A 41 -10.73 -1.52 6.19
CA PHE A 41 -11.07 -2.86 5.69
C PHE A 41 -10.32 -4.00 6.35
N THR A 42 -9.46 -3.73 7.34
CA THR A 42 -8.61 -4.75 7.97
C THR A 42 -9.29 -5.51 9.11
N GLU A 43 -10.54 -5.17 9.44
CA GLU A 43 -11.23 -5.70 10.61
C GLU A 43 -11.95 -7.03 10.36
N ASP A 44 -12.44 -7.29 9.14
CA ASP A 44 -13.22 -8.50 8.81
C ASP A 44 -13.22 -8.84 7.30
N THR A 45 -13.34 -10.13 6.97
CA THR A 45 -13.44 -10.71 5.62
C THR A 45 -14.88 -10.92 5.12
N GLU A 46 -15.91 -10.50 5.87
CA GLU A 46 -17.31 -10.73 5.49
C GLU A 46 -17.64 -10.26 4.05
N LEU A 47 -18.58 -10.90 3.38
CA LEU A 47 -18.98 -10.47 2.04
C LEU A 47 -19.57 -9.03 2.09
N LEU A 48 -19.07 -8.12 1.23
CA LEU A 48 -19.66 -6.79 1.05
C LEU A 48 -20.65 -6.77 -0.12
N SER A 49 -20.28 -7.41 -1.23
CA SER A 49 -21.13 -7.51 -2.42
C SER A 49 -20.57 -8.52 -3.41
N GLU A 50 -21.43 -9.34 -4.01
CA GLU A 50 -21.10 -10.26 -5.11
C GLU A 50 -21.27 -9.63 -6.49
N ARG A 51 -21.53 -8.33 -6.55
CA ARG A 51 -21.84 -7.67 -7.82
C ARG A 51 -20.61 -7.50 -8.69
N SER A 52 -20.76 -7.79 -9.98
CA SER A 52 -19.70 -7.62 -10.99
C SER A 52 -19.51 -6.19 -11.49
N ASN A 53 -20.45 -5.30 -11.19
CA ASN A 53 -20.43 -3.91 -11.67
C ASN A 53 -19.73 -2.94 -10.68
N ILE A 54 -18.77 -3.45 -9.90
CA ILE A 54 -17.96 -2.69 -8.94
C ILE A 54 -16.55 -2.58 -9.49
N ILE A 55 -16.03 -1.35 -9.54
CA ILE A 55 -14.64 -1.06 -9.92
C ILE A 55 -13.92 -0.52 -8.68
N CYS A 56 -12.86 -1.21 -8.28
CA CYS A 56 -12.00 -0.79 -7.18
C CYS A 56 -10.72 -0.19 -7.75
N ILE A 57 -10.50 1.09 -7.48
CA ILE A 57 -9.30 1.82 -7.90
C ILE A 57 -8.43 2.05 -6.67
N SER A 58 -7.19 1.60 -6.71
CA SER A 58 -6.20 1.80 -5.65
C SER A 58 -5.07 2.68 -6.15
N ASP A 59 -4.77 3.73 -5.40
CA ASP A 59 -3.55 4.52 -5.58
C ASP A 59 -2.42 3.95 -4.70
N GLU A 60 -1.18 4.09 -5.16
CA GLU A 60 0.03 3.55 -4.54
C GLU A 60 -0.07 2.06 -4.16
N ALA A 61 -0.47 1.23 -5.14
CA ALA A 61 -0.69 -0.22 -5.03
C ALA A 61 0.58 -1.06 -4.72
N HIS A 62 1.60 -0.48 -4.09
CA HIS A 62 2.88 -1.11 -3.73
C HIS A 62 3.22 -1.04 -2.23
N ARG A 63 2.56 -0.15 -1.48
CA ARG A 63 2.83 0.01 -0.05
C ARG A 63 2.41 -1.28 0.67
N SER A 64 2.83 -1.43 1.93
CA SER A 64 2.49 -2.45 2.95
C SER A 64 1.05 -3.03 3.00
N GLN A 65 0.16 -2.47 2.19
CA GLN A 65 -1.17 -2.87 1.73
C GLN A 65 -1.23 -4.24 1.02
N VAL A 66 -0.12 -4.75 0.47
CA VAL A 66 -0.12 -6.01 -0.31
C VAL A 66 0.45 -7.22 0.41
N ASN A 67 0.73 -7.14 1.72
CA ASN A 67 1.28 -8.26 2.50
C ASN A 67 0.32 -9.46 2.48
N LEU A 68 0.39 -10.33 1.47
CA LEU A 68 -0.37 -11.59 1.39
C LEU A 68 -0.07 -12.51 2.59
N ASP A 69 1.02 -12.24 3.30
CA ASP A 69 1.46 -12.95 4.49
C ASP A 69 0.45 -12.88 5.62
N GLN A 70 0.06 -14.07 6.09
CA GLN A 70 -0.71 -14.25 7.30
C GLN A 70 0.11 -13.81 8.52
N LYS A 71 -0.26 -12.68 9.12
CA LYS A 71 0.30 -12.24 10.41
C LYS A 71 -0.49 -12.88 11.54
N VAL A 72 0.15 -13.80 12.25
CA VAL A 72 -0.37 -14.39 13.48
C VAL A 72 0.02 -13.49 14.65
N ILE A 73 -0.93 -12.71 15.16
CA ILE A 73 -0.74 -11.91 16.36
C ILE A 73 -1.22 -12.76 17.53
N VAL A 74 -0.28 -13.17 18.37
CA VAL A 74 -0.58 -13.87 19.64
C VAL A 74 -0.64 -12.82 20.73
N ASP A 75 -1.84 -12.58 21.23
CA ASP A 75 -2.05 -11.69 22.35
C ASP A 75 -1.65 -12.43 23.64
N LYS A 76 -0.49 -12.06 24.21
CA LYS A 76 0.14 -12.78 25.33
C LYS A 76 -0.66 -12.68 26.64
N GLU A 77 -1.53 -11.68 26.77
CA GLU A 77 -2.35 -11.49 27.97
C GLU A 77 -3.70 -12.22 27.89
N SER A 78 -4.32 -12.24 26.71
CA SER A 78 -5.64 -12.87 26.52
C SER A 78 -5.58 -14.31 25.99
N GLY A 79 -4.39 -14.80 25.62
CA GLY A 79 -4.18 -16.12 25.02
C GLY A 79 -4.84 -16.28 23.63
N ARG A 80 -5.38 -15.19 23.06
CA ARG A 80 -6.08 -15.22 21.77
C ARG A 80 -5.09 -15.12 20.63
N VAL A 81 -5.22 -16.05 19.70
CA VAL A 81 -4.49 -16.05 18.43
C VAL A 81 -5.35 -15.35 17.39
N ARG A 82 -4.95 -14.15 16.95
CA ARG A 82 -5.59 -13.44 15.84
C ARG A 82 -4.77 -13.63 14.58
N LYS A 83 -5.35 -14.27 13.57
CA LYS A 83 -4.78 -14.40 12.23
C LYS A 83 -5.25 -13.21 11.39
N THR A 84 -4.34 -12.34 11.01
CA THR A 84 -4.61 -11.21 10.10
C THR A 84 -4.04 -11.58 8.74
N TYR A 85 -4.80 -11.36 7.67
CA TYR A 85 -4.34 -11.61 6.30
C TYR A 85 -3.84 -10.33 5.63
N GLY A 86 -3.32 -10.47 4.40
CA GLY A 86 -3.12 -9.34 3.53
C GLY A 86 -4.40 -8.64 3.15
N PHE A 87 -4.34 -7.33 2.99
CA PHE A 87 -5.50 -6.56 2.56
C PHE A 87 -6.03 -7.02 1.21
N ALA A 88 -5.16 -7.43 0.28
CA ALA A 88 -5.58 -8.03 -0.97
C ALA A 88 -6.58 -9.18 -0.76
N LYS A 89 -6.32 -10.06 0.20
CA LYS A 89 -7.23 -11.14 0.54
C LYS A 89 -8.55 -10.60 1.10
N TYR A 90 -8.51 -9.66 2.04
CA TYR A 90 -9.73 -9.03 2.57
C TYR A 90 -10.56 -8.37 1.46
N LEU A 91 -9.91 -7.67 0.52
CA LEU A 91 -10.55 -6.95 -0.57
C LEU A 91 -11.19 -7.92 -1.59
N HIS A 92 -10.45 -8.95 -2.00
CA HIS A 92 -10.93 -9.97 -2.94
C HIS A 92 -12.02 -10.86 -2.33
N ASP A 93 -11.88 -11.27 -1.06
CA ASP A 93 -12.91 -12.06 -0.36
C ASP A 93 -14.19 -11.23 -0.15
N SER A 94 -14.06 -9.91 0.08
CA SER A 94 -15.21 -9.02 0.29
C SER A 94 -15.98 -8.68 -1.00
N LEU A 95 -15.27 -8.60 -2.13
CA LEU A 95 -15.77 -8.13 -3.43
C LEU A 95 -15.29 -9.05 -4.57
N PRO A 96 -15.66 -10.33 -4.57
CA PRO A 96 -15.03 -11.36 -5.41
C PRO A 96 -15.20 -11.16 -6.92
N LEU A 97 -16.26 -10.43 -7.34
CA LEU A 97 -16.53 -10.16 -8.76
C LEU A 97 -16.15 -8.73 -9.19
N ALA A 98 -15.52 -7.94 -8.32
CA ALA A 98 -15.12 -6.58 -8.66
C ALA A 98 -13.94 -6.56 -9.64
N THR A 99 -13.86 -5.52 -10.46
CA THR A 99 -12.68 -5.23 -11.27
C THR A 99 -11.70 -4.37 -10.48
N TYR A 100 -10.44 -4.77 -10.43
CA TYR A 100 -9.38 -4.07 -9.69
C TYR A 100 -8.43 -3.33 -10.63
N VAL A 101 -8.18 -2.06 -10.34
CA VAL A 101 -7.23 -1.22 -11.08
C VAL A 101 -6.28 -0.57 -10.07
N GLY A 102 -4.99 -0.82 -10.23
CA GLY A 102 -3.95 -0.31 -9.34
C GLY A 102 -3.04 0.68 -10.06
N PHE A 103 -2.82 1.85 -9.47
CA PHE A 103 -1.78 2.79 -9.88
C PHE A 103 -0.59 2.67 -8.91
N THR A 104 0.62 2.61 -9.44
CA THR A 104 1.83 2.54 -8.62
C THR A 104 3.04 3.12 -9.35
N GLY A 105 3.84 3.91 -8.63
CA GLY A 105 5.15 4.36 -9.12
C GLY A 105 6.27 3.32 -8.94
N THR A 106 6.06 2.30 -8.11
CA THR A 106 7.06 1.27 -7.80
C THR A 106 6.41 -0.12 -7.78
N PRO A 107 6.12 -0.72 -8.96
CA PRO A 107 5.52 -2.04 -9.02
C PRO A 107 6.46 -3.10 -8.41
N ILE A 108 5.89 -3.98 -7.58
CA ILE A 108 6.54 -5.18 -7.02
C ILE A 108 5.72 -6.43 -7.39
N ASP A 109 6.31 -7.62 -7.28
CA ASP A 109 5.64 -8.88 -7.66
C ASP A 109 4.30 -9.07 -6.94
N ALA A 110 4.26 -8.79 -5.63
CA ALA A 110 3.03 -8.87 -4.83
C ALA A 110 1.91 -7.94 -5.33
N THR A 111 2.22 -6.82 -5.98
CA THR A 111 1.21 -5.95 -6.61
C THR A 111 0.58 -6.64 -7.82
N MET A 112 1.38 -7.36 -8.61
CA MET A 112 0.90 -8.05 -9.81
C MET A 112 0.02 -9.24 -9.45
N ASP A 113 0.29 -9.93 -8.33
CA ASP A 113 -0.56 -11.00 -7.83
C ASP A 113 -1.99 -10.54 -7.49
N VAL A 114 -2.17 -9.24 -7.21
CA VAL A 114 -3.44 -8.67 -6.75
C VAL A 114 -4.21 -7.96 -7.86
N PHE A 115 -3.50 -7.18 -8.68
CA PHE A 115 -4.08 -6.34 -9.72
C PHE A 115 -3.89 -6.92 -11.13
N GLY A 116 -3.08 -7.97 -11.27
CA GLY A 116 -2.76 -8.58 -12.55
C GLY A 116 -1.56 -7.93 -13.26
N VAL A 117 -1.49 -8.16 -14.56
CA VAL A 117 -0.40 -7.67 -15.41
C VAL A 117 -0.46 -6.17 -15.60
N ILE A 118 0.71 -5.55 -15.81
CA ILE A 118 0.80 -4.13 -16.13
C ILE A 118 0.18 -3.90 -17.51
N VAL A 119 -0.90 -3.11 -17.56
CA VAL A 119 -1.60 -2.75 -18.81
C VAL A 119 -0.86 -1.63 -19.55
N ASP A 120 -0.34 -0.65 -18.81
CA ASP A 120 0.39 0.49 -19.34
C ASP A 120 1.45 0.97 -18.35
N ARG A 121 2.50 1.62 -18.85
CA ARG A 121 3.60 2.12 -18.02
C ARG A 121 4.07 3.47 -18.54
N TYR A 122 4.08 4.44 -17.64
CA TYR A 122 4.72 5.75 -17.85
C TYR A 122 5.91 5.89 -16.91
N THR A 123 7.11 6.04 -17.46
CA THR A 123 8.37 6.03 -16.71
C THR A 123 8.79 7.41 -16.24
N MET A 124 9.62 7.47 -15.19
CA MET A 124 10.26 8.72 -14.78
C MET A 124 11.12 9.35 -15.88
N THR A 125 11.68 8.53 -16.78
CA THR A 125 12.47 9.03 -17.91
C THR A 125 11.59 9.76 -18.93
N GLU A 126 10.45 9.17 -19.30
CA GLU A 126 9.44 9.82 -20.15
C GLU A 126 8.90 11.09 -19.50
N SER A 127 8.58 11.02 -18.20
CA SER A 127 8.10 12.20 -17.45
C SER A 127 9.07 13.40 -17.46
N VAL A 128 10.38 13.14 -17.44
CA VAL A 128 11.39 14.19 -17.55
C VAL A 128 11.55 14.68 -18.99
N GLN A 129 11.41 13.81 -19.98
CA GLN A 129 11.47 14.17 -21.41
C GLN A 129 10.29 15.04 -21.83
N ASP A 130 9.11 14.75 -21.29
CA ASP A 130 7.87 15.51 -21.54
C ASP A 130 7.77 16.80 -20.70
N GLU A 131 8.83 17.14 -19.97
CA GLU A 131 8.90 18.33 -19.08
C GLU A 131 7.81 18.35 -17.99
N ILE A 132 7.19 17.21 -17.69
CA ILE A 132 6.18 17.06 -16.63
C ILE A 132 6.84 17.05 -15.25
N THR A 133 8.02 16.44 -15.13
CA THR A 133 8.79 16.39 -13.87
C THR A 133 10.18 17.00 -14.02
N VAL A 134 10.69 17.55 -12.92
CA VAL A 134 12.04 18.10 -12.86
C VAL A 134 13.08 16.99 -12.75
N ARG A 135 14.19 17.13 -13.49
CA ARG A 135 15.31 16.18 -13.42
C ARG A 135 15.96 16.20 -12.04
N ILE A 136 16.05 15.03 -11.41
CA ILE A 136 16.79 14.84 -10.17
C ILE A 136 18.24 14.47 -10.50
N VAL A 137 19.19 15.26 -10.00
CA VAL A 137 20.63 14.96 -10.09
C VAL A 137 21.10 14.55 -8.70
N TYR A 138 21.59 13.31 -8.57
CA TYR A 138 22.18 12.83 -7.32
C TYR A 138 23.68 13.10 -7.33
N GLU A 139 24.15 13.88 -6.36
CA GLU A 139 25.58 14.07 -6.09
C GLU A 139 25.96 13.20 -4.89
N GLY A 140 26.70 12.13 -5.15
CA GLY A 140 27.21 11.26 -4.09
C GLY A 140 28.24 11.99 -3.23
N ARG A 141 27.91 12.25 -1.97
CA ARG A 141 28.90 12.71 -0.98
C ARG A 141 29.56 11.51 -0.31
N ALA A 142 30.80 11.22 -0.69
CA ALA A 142 31.64 10.34 0.10
C ALA A 142 32.06 11.08 1.38
N ALA A 143 31.54 10.65 2.53
CA ALA A 143 32.10 11.07 3.80
C ALA A 143 33.54 10.54 3.86
N LYS A 144 34.52 11.45 3.96
CA LYS A 144 35.90 11.04 4.26
C LYS A 144 35.93 10.54 5.70
N VAL A 145 35.76 9.24 5.87
CA VAL A 145 36.01 8.58 7.15
C VAL A 145 37.52 8.50 7.33
N ILE A 146 38.07 9.43 8.07
CA ILE A 146 39.47 9.38 8.50
C ILE A 146 39.48 8.58 9.80
N LEU A 147 40.06 7.39 9.77
CA LEU A 147 40.27 6.59 10.97
C LEU A 147 41.32 7.29 11.85
N ASP A 148 41.02 7.40 13.13
CA ASP A 148 41.99 7.88 14.12
C ASP A 148 43.05 6.78 14.32
N ALA A 149 44.30 7.07 13.92
CA ALA A 149 45.40 6.13 14.02
C ALA A 149 45.65 5.67 15.47
N GLY A 150 45.42 6.54 16.46
CA GLY A 150 45.59 6.17 17.87
C GLY A 150 44.54 5.16 18.33
N LYS A 151 43.30 5.27 17.81
CA LYS A 151 42.25 4.27 18.08
C LYS A 151 42.50 2.95 17.35
N LEU A 152 43.15 2.99 16.19
CA LEU A 152 43.55 1.78 15.47
C LEU A 152 44.58 0.98 16.28
N GLU A 153 45.60 1.65 16.82
CA GLU A 153 46.62 1.01 17.67
C GLU A 153 46.06 0.42 18.97
N GLU A 154 45.09 1.10 19.61
CA GLU A 154 44.39 0.55 20.78
C GLU A 154 43.64 -0.74 20.45
N VAL A 155 42.97 -0.78 19.29
CA VAL A 155 42.21 -1.96 18.84
C VAL A 155 43.15 -3.10 18.48
N GLU A 156 44.26 -2.84 17.77
CA GLU A 156 45.26 -3.85 17.44
C GLU A 156 45.88 -4.47 18.70
N LYS A 157 46.27 -3.66 19.68
CA LYS A 157 46.78 -4.17 20.97
C LYS A 157 45.78 -5.06 21.70
N TYR A 158 44.50 -4.67 21.73
CA TYR A 158 43.46 -5.48 22.36
C TYR A 158 43.33 -6.86 21.70
N TYR A 159 43.43 -6.93 20.37
CA TYR A 159 43.40 -8.20 19.65
C TYR A 159 44.66 -9.05 19.88
N GLU A 160 45.83 -8.44 20.02
CA GLU A 160 47.07 -9.15 20.38
C GLU A 160 47.03 -9.72 21.80
N GLU A 161 46.42 -9.02 22.76
CA GLU A 161 46.29 -9.50 24.15
C GLU A 161 45.24 -10.62 24.31
N CYS A 162 44.25 -10.69 23.41
CA CYS A 162 43.19 -11.70 23.45
C CYS A 162 43.47 -12.94 22.58
N ALA A 163 44.59 -12.97 21.84
CA ALA A 163 45.04 -14.08 21.00
C ALA A 163 46.02 -15.01 21.75
#